data_AF-A0AAV0RA63-F1
#
_entry.id   AF-A0AAV0RA63-F1
#
_cell.length_a   1.000
_cell.length_b   1.000
_cell.length_c   1.000
_cell.angle_alpha   90.00
_cell.angle_beta   90.00
_cell.angle_gamma   90.00
#
_symmetry.space_group_name_H-M   'P 1'
#
loop_
_entity.id
_entity.type
_entity.pdbx_description
1 polymer ?
#
loop_
_entity_poly.entity_id
_entity_poly.type
_entity_poly.pdbx_seq_one_letter_code
_entity_poly.pdbx_strand_id
1 'polypeptide(L)'
;MDERSFKSIRVREDAEGKKGISVSKDVIEVGGHALKANITTLGPLVLPVSEQFHFFTNLLFRKKETKPYIPDYKLAFEHVCILATSKKVLDELQSHLELTEEYMEASRKTLERFGNTSSSSVWYELAYLEANSRVKRGDRIWQIAFGSGFKCNSVVWKALRNVRKPRVSPWVEEPN
;
A
#
# COMPACT_ATOMS: atom_id res chain seq x y z
N MET A 1 -8.14 6.95 19.31
CA MET A 1 -7.66 5.65 18.79
C MET A 1 -8.57 4.59 19.37
N ASP A 2 -9.26 3.80 18.54
CA ASP A 2 -10.22 2.77 19.00
C ASP A 2 -9.49 1.67 19.79
N GLU A 3 -10.11 1.14 20.83
CA GLU A 3 -9.58 0.03 21.64
C GLU A 3 -9.38 -1.23 20.78
N ARG A 4 -10.26 -1.45 19.80
CA ARG A 4 -10.09 -2.51 18.79
C ARG A 4 -8.81 -2.31 17.97
N SER A 5 -8.51 -1.07 17.60
CA SER A 5 -7.27 -0.74 16.88
C SER A 5 -6.02 -1.03 17.69
N PHE A 6 -6.06 -0.76 19.00
CA PHE A 6 -4.93 -0.98 19.90
C PHE A 6 -4.75 -2.46 20.30
N LYS A 7 -5.81 -3.26 20.28
CA LYS A 7 -5.78 -4.69 20.66
C LYS A 7 -5.35 -5.62 19.54
N SER A 8 -5.24 -5.12 18.31
CA SER A 8 -5.17 -5.98 17.15
C SER A 8 -3.84 -6.59 16.80
N ILE A 9 -2.75 -5.91 17.12
CA ILE A 9 -1.39 -6.41 16.94
C ILE A 9 -0.69 -6.08 18.24
N ARG A 10 -0.54 -7.11 19.09
CA ARG A 10 0.09 -6.98 20.39
C ARG A 10 1.07 -8.09 20.62
N VAL A 11 2.16 -7.76 21.31
CA VAL A 11 3.04 -8.79 21.85
C VAL A 11 2.31 -9.47 23.01
N ARG A 12 2.22 -10.80 22.97
CA ARG A 12 1.61 -11.64 24.01
C ARG A 12 2.45 -12.89 24.22
N GLU A 13 2.37 -13.44 25.42
CA GLU A 13 2.93 -14.73 25.76
C GLU A 13 1.90 -15.82 25.44
N ASP A 14 2.35 -16.92 24.84
CA ASP A 14 1.51 -18.09 24.62
C ASP A 14 1.38 -18.95 25.89
N ALA A 15 0.63 -20.06 25.78
CA ALA A 15 0.41 -20.97 26.91
C ALA A 15 1.69 -21.67 27.39
N GLU A 16 2.76 -21.67 26.59
CA GLU A 16 4.06 -22.28 26.91
C GLU A 16 5.07 -21.26 27.44
N GLY A 17 4.64 -20.01 27.67
CA GLY A 17 5.52 -18.95 28.16
C GLY A 17 6.36 -18.28 27.05
N LYS A 18 6.07 -18.54 25.77
CA LYS A 18 6.85 -17.98 24.65
C LYS A 18 6.22 -16.68 24.17
N LYS A 19 7.06 -15.65 24.09
CA LYS A 19 6.66 -14.32 23.64
C LYS A 19 6.50 -14.30 22.12
N GLY A 20 5.31 -13.93 21.65
CA GLY A 20 4.98 -13.82 20.23
C GLY A 20 4.11 -12.60 19.91
N ILE A 21 3.66 -12.49 18.66
CA ILE A 21 2.73 -11.44 18.21
C ILE A 21 1.35 -12.06 18.03
N SER A 22 0.37 -11.52 18.76
CA SER A 22 -1.03 -11.85 18.63
C SER A 22 -1.70 -10.88 17.65
N VAL A 23 -2.37 -11.45 16.64
CA VAL A 23 -3.14 -10.71 15.63
C VAL A 23 -4.63 -10.98 15.80
N SER A 24 -5.45 -9.95 15.99
CA SER A 24 -6.91 -10.09 16.14
C SER A 24 -7.60 -10.36 14.81
N LYS A 25 -8.81 -10.95 14.86
CA LYS A 25 -9.66 -11.14 13.66
C LYS A 25 -10.10 -9.82 13.03
N ASP A 26 -10.23 -8.77 13.84
CA ASP A 26 -10.63 -7.42 13.41
C ASP A 26 -9.58 -6.72 12.54
N VAL A 27 -8.44 -7.36 12.28
CA VAL A 27 -7.30 -6.76 11.56
C VAL A 27 -7.62 -6.28 10.16
N ILE A 28 -8.52 -6.97 9.49
CA ILE A 28 -8.94 -6.62 8.15
C ILE A 28 -9.90 -5.41 8.18
N GLU A 29 -10.91 -5.44 9.04
CA GLU A 29 -11.91 -4.36 9.16
C GLU A 29 -11.25 -3.05 9.57
N VAL A 30 -10.44 -3.07 10.63
CA VAL A 30 -9.79 -1.85 11.14
C VAL A 30 -8.72 -1.35 10.16
N GLY A 31 -8.04 -2.26 9.45
CA GLY A 31 -7.15 -1.91 8.34
C GLY A 31 -7.88 -1.19 7.20
N GLY A 32 -9.07 -1.66 6.82
CA GLY A 32 -9.91 -1.03 5.81
C GLY A 32 -10.36 0.39 6.22
N HIS A 33 -10.71 0.60 7.49
CA HIS A 33 -11.02 1.93 8.00
C HIS A 33 -9.82 2.87 7.95
N ALA A 34 -8.63 2.39 8.35
CA ALA A 34 -7.39 3.17 8.30
C ALA A 34 -7.01 3.53 6.85
N LEU A 35 -7.13 2.57 5.93
CA LEU A 35 -6.94 2.80 4.49
C LEU A 35 -7.89 3.90 4.00
N LYS A 36 -9.19 3.76 4.28
CA LYS A 36 -10.20 4.73 3.84
C LYS A 36 -9.88 6.14 4.34
N ALA A 37 -9.52 6.28 5.61
CA ALA A 37 -9.13 7.58 6.18
C ALA A 37 -7.88 8.15 5.50
N ASN A 38 -6.87 7.30 5.27
CA ASN A 38 -5.64 7.70 4.59
C ASN A 38 -5.90 8.20 3.16
N ILE A 39 -6.58 7.41 2.33
CA ILE A 39 -6.84 7.76 0.93
C ILE A 39 -7.76 8.98 0.80
N THR A 40 -8.76 9.13 1.70
CA THR A 40 -9.62 10.33 1.73
C THR A 40 -8.82 11.60 2.03
N THR A 41 -7.78 11.48 2.86
CA THR A 41 -6.89 12.61 3.21
C THR A 41 -5.87 12.87 2.10
N LEU A 42 -5.37 11.82 1.44
CA LEU A 42 -4.39 11.91 0.37
C LEU A 42 -5.00 12.45 -0.93
N GLY A 43 -6.24 12.05 -1.25
CA GLY A 43 -6.91 12.36 -2.51
C GLY A 43 -6.80 13.82 -2.97
N PRO A 44 -7.14 14.81 -2.14
CA PRO A 44 -7.05 16.22 -2.51
C PRO A 44 -5.64 16.72 -2.85
N LEU A 45 -4.60 16.03 -2.37
CA LEU A 45 -3.20 16.41 -2.58
C LEU A 45 -2.62 15.83 -3.88
N VAL A 46 -3.22 14.78 -4.43
CA VAL A 46 -2.61 13.97 -5.50
C VAL A 46 -3.49 13.80 -6.74
N LEU A 47 -4.81 13.84 -6.55
CA LEU A 47 -5.77 13.63 -7.64
C LEU A 47 -5.98 14.91 -8.45
N PRO A 48 -6.27 14.80 -9.76
CA PRO A 48 -6.74 15.93 -10.56
C PRO A 48 -8.01 16.57 -9.99
N VAL A 49 -8.19 17.87 -10.20
CA VAL A 49 -9.36 18.63 -9.69
C VAL A 49 -10.70 18.03 -10.13
N SER A 50 -10.77 17.48 -11.35
CA SER A 50 -11.97 16.80 -11.86
C SER A 50 -12.35 15.58 -10.99
N GLU A 51 -11.37 14.76 -10.64
CA GLU A 51 -11.55 13.61 -9.77
C GLU A 51 -11.91 14.01 -8.34
N GLN A 52 -11.28 15.07 -7.83
CA GLN A 52 -11.64 15.61 -6.52
C GLN A 52 -13.11 16.03 -6.49
N PHE A 53 -13.59 16.71 -7.53
CA PHE A 53 -15.00 17.11 -7.63
C PHE A 53 -15.93 15.89 -7.67
N HIS A 54 -15.64 14.87 -8.47
CA HIS A 54 -16.43 13.63 -8.52
C HIS A 54 -16.45 12.89 -7.18
N PHE A 55 -15.33 12.82 -6.48
CA PHE A 55 -15.26 12.18 -5.17
C PHE A 55 -16.02 12.96 -4.11
N PHE A 56 -15.80 14.27 -3.98
CA PHE A 56 -16.46 15.09 -2.95
C PHE A 56 -17.96 15.20 -3.18
N THR A 57 -18.41 15.34 -4.43
CA THR A 57 -19.85 15.33 -4.75
C THR A 57 -20.49 14.00 -4.38
N ASN A 58 -19.88 12.86 -4.75
CA ASN A 58 -20.37 11.54 -4.34
C ASN A 58 -20.33 11.33 -2.83
N LEU A 59 -19.38 11.94 -2.12
CA LEU A 59 -19.29 11.85 -0.67
C LEU A 59 -20.41 12.63 0.03
N LEU A 60 -20.73 13.84 -0.46
CA LEU A 60 -21.75 14.74 0.09
C LEU A 60 -23.18 14.32 -0.29
N PHE A 61 -23.40 13.91 -1.53
CA PHE A 61 -24.72 13.56 -2.08
C PHE A 61 -25.01 12.06 -1.99
N ARG A 62 -24.20 11.29 -1.26
CA ARG A 62 -24.35 9.83 -1.17
C ARG A 62 -25.68 9.43 -0.56
N LYS A 63 -26.48 8.63 -1.28
CA LYS A 63 -27.57 7.85 -0.68
C LYS A 63 -27.00 6.64 0.05
N LYS A 64 -27.60 6.24 1.19
CA LYS A 64 -27.08 5.15 2.04
C LYS A 64 -26.91 3.81 1.31
N GLU A 65 -27.61 3.58 0.20
CA GLU A 65 -27.64 2.30 -0.53
C GLU A 65 -26.63 2.21 -1.69
N THR A 66 -25.95 3.29 -2.08
CA THR A 66 -24.98 3.25 -3.19
C THR A 66 -23.58 2.91 -2.69
N LYS A 67 -22.86 2.05 -3.43
CA LYS A 67 -21.45 1.75 -3.15
C LYS A 67 -20.64 3.05 -3.08
N PRO A 68 -19.68 3.17 -2.14
CA PRO A 68 -18.81 4.35 -2.08
C PRO A 68 -18.06 4.50 -3.41
N TYR A 69 -18.01 5.72 -3.95
CA TYR A 69 -17.14 6.03 -5.07
C TYR A 69 -15.67 5.93 -4.63
N ILE A 70 -14.88 5.20 -5.40
CA ILE A 70 -13.46 5.00 -5.18
C ILE A 70 -12.75 5.88 -6.23
N PRO A 71 -11.99 6.90 -5.81
CA PRO A 71 -11.25 7.73 -6.76
C PRO A 71 -10.30 6.89 -7.60
N ASP A 72 -10.13 7.28 -8.86
CA ASP A 72 -9.16 6.62 -9.71
C ASP A 72 -7.74 7.10 -9.39
N TYR A 73 -7.08 6.40 -8.46
CA TYR A 73 -5.69 6.67 -8.09
C TYR A 73 -4.69 6.38 -9.20
N LYS A 74 -5.07 5.67 -10.27
CA LYS A 74 -4.21 5.44 -11.45
C LYS A 74 -3.98 6.75 -12.22
N LEU A 75 -4.81 7.78 -12.01
CA LEU A 75 -4.59 9.13 -12.53
C LEU A 75 -3.55 9.92 -11.72
N ALA A 76 -3.33 9.54 -10.46
CA ALA A 76 -2.42 10.22 -9.55
C ALA A 76 -1.01 9.62 -9.53
N PHE A 77 -0.86 8.35 -9.90
CA PHE A 77 0.39 7.62 -9.76
C PHE A 77 0.64 6.73 -10.95
N GLU A 78 1.91 6.61 -11.34
CA GLU A 78 2.37 5.70 -12.39
C GLU A 78 2.84 4.37 -11.80
N HIS A 79 3.23 4.36 -10.52
CA HIS A 79 3.65 3.16 -9.80
C HIS A 79 3.11 3.15 -8.36
N VAL A 80 2.90 1.96 -7.81
CA VAL A 80 2.48 1.77 -6.41
C VAL A 80 3.36 0.71 -5.76
N CYS A 81 3.74 0.94 -4.50
CA CYS A 81 4.38 -0.04 -3.64
C CYS A 81 3.54 -0.20 -2.37
N ILE A 82 3.12 -1.42 -2.07
CA ILE A 82 2.19 -1.77 -1.01
C ILE A 82 2.88 -2.70 -0.02
N LEU A 83 3.22 -2.17 1.17
CA LEU A 83 3.64 -3.01 2.28
C LEU A 83 2.45 -3.86 2.72
N ALA A 84 2.52 -5.15 2.42
CA ALA A 84 1.55 -6.13 2.87
C ALA A 84 2.20 -7.26 3.64
N THR A 85 1.54 -7.68 4.72
CA THR A 85 1.99 -8.79 5.55
C THR A 85 1.66 -10.16 4.94
N SER A 86 0.74 -10.21 3.96
CA SER A 86 0.29 -11.45 3.34
C SER A 86 -0.35 -11.19 1.97
N LYS A 87 -0.48 -12.26 1.16
CA LYS A 87 -1.14 -12.22 -0.14
C LYS A 87 -2.59 -11.72 -0.01
N LYS A 88 -3.31 -12.16 1.03
CA LYS A 88 -4.70 -11.75 1.27
C LYS A 88 -4.84 -10.24 1.42
N VAL A 89 -3.90 -9.60 2.11
CA VAL A 89 -3.90 -8.13 2.28
C VAL A 89 -3.64 -7.43 0.93
N LEU A 90 -2.75 -7.97 0.09
CA LEU A 90 -2.57 -7.45 -1.28
C LEU A 90 -3.83 -7.57 -2.12
N ASP A 91 -4.50 -8.72 -2.08
CA ASP A 91 -5.72 -8.97 -2.86
C ASP A 91 -6.87 -8.05 -2.42
N GLU A 92 -7.01 -7.82 -1.11
CA GLU A 92 -7.97 -6.86 -0.57
C GLU A 92 -7.66 -5.43 -1.01
N LEU A 93 -6.39 -5.01 -0.98
CA LEU A 93 -6.00 -3.66 -1.40
C LEU A 93 -6.18 -3.45 -2.89
N GLN A 94 -5.83 -4.45 -3.71
CA GLN A 94 -6.07 -4.41 -5.15
C GLN A 94 -7.55 -4.22 -5.47
N SER A 95 -8.42 -4.97 -4.80
CA SER A 95 -9.87 -4.88 -4.97
C SER A 95 -10.42 -3.52 -4.51
N HIS A 96 -9.99 -3.01 -3.35
CA HIS A 96 -10.47 -1.74 -2.81
C HIS A 96 -9.95 -0.50 -3.54
N LEU A 97 -8.84 -0.59 -4.26
CA LEU A 97 -8.25 0.52 -5.01
C LEU A 97 -8.39 0.35 -6.53
N GLU A 98 -9.04 -0.74 -6.97
CA GLU A 98 -9.23 -1.10 -8.39
C GLU A 98 -7.91 -1.06 -9.19
N LEU A 99 -6.85 -1.58 -8.57
CA LEU A 99 -5.50 -1.63 -9.16
C LEU A 99 -5.37 -2.80 -10.15
N THR A 100 -4.63 -2.57 -11.23
CA THR A 100 -4.31 -3.61 -12.20
C THR A 100 -3.18 -4.52 -11.69
N GLU A 101 -3.02 -5.69 -12.30
CA GLU A 101 -1.90 -6.59 -11.96
C GLU A 101 -0.53 -5.94 -12.13
N GLU A 102 -0.38 -5.01 -13.08
CA GLU A 102 0.86 -4.27 -13.31
C GLU A 102 1.29 -3.42 -12.09
N TYR A 103 0.33 -2.83 -11.39
CA TYR A 103 0.59 -2.10 -10.14
C TYR A 103 0.95 -3.06 -9.00
N MET A 104 0.33 -4.24 -8.98
CA MET A 104 0.52 -5.23 -7.91
C MET A 104 1.80 -6.05 -8.07
N GLU A 105 2.37 -6.11 -9.27
CA GLU A 105 3.49 -6.97 -9.62
C GLU A 105 4.68 -6.81 -8.65
N ALA A 106 5.11 -5.57 -8.39
CA ALA A 106 6.26 -5.28 -7.52
C ALA A 106 6.02 -5.79 -6.08
N SER A 107 4.84 -5.53 -5.52
CA SER A 107 4.46 -5.97 -4.18
C SER A 107 4.34 -7.49 -4.09
N ARG A 108 3.72 -8.13 -5.09
CA ARG A 108 3.58 -9.59 -5.16
C ARG A 108 4.94 -10.27 -5.29
N LYS A 109 5.82 -9.79 -6.16
CA LYS A 109 7.17 -10.35 -6.34
C LYS A 109 8.03 -10.16 -5.09
N THR A 110 7.91 -9.02 -4.42
CA THR A 110 8.61 -8.77 -3.15
C THR A 110 8.17 -9.74 -2.08
N LEU A 111 6.85 -9.90 -1.90
CA LEU A 111 6.30 -10.83 -0.93
C LEU A 111 6.65 -12.29 -1.26
N GLU A 112 6.63 -12.67 -2.54
CA GLU A 112 7.01 -14.01 -3.00
C GLU A 112 8.48 -14.34 -2.71
N ARG A 113 9.40 -13.42 -3.06
CA ARG A 113 10.85 -13.67 -2.96
C ARG A 113 11.40 -13.49 -1.56
N PHE A 114 10.96 -12.44 -0.85
CA PHE A 114 11.56 -12.01 0.41
C PHE A 114 10.63 -12.15 1.62
N GLY A 115 9.34 -12.46 1.39
CA GLY A 115 8.34 -12.43 2.43
C GLY A 115 8.10 -11.01 2.96
N ASN A 116 7.52 -10.94 4.16
CA ASN A 116 7.33 -9.66 4.85
C ASN A 116 8.62 -9.27 5.57
N THR A 117 9.41 -8.39 4.96
CA THR A 117 10.63 -7.81 5.53
C THR A 117 10.36 -6.58 6.41
N SER A 118 9.12 -6.43 6.90
CA SER A 118 8.65 -5.29 7.70
C SER A 118 8.78 -3.99 6.89
N SER A 119 9.13 -2.87 7.54
CA SER A 119 9.17 -1.55 6.92
C SER A 119 10.08 -1.45 5.68
N SER A 120 11.02 -2.38 5.48
CA SER A 120 11.90 -2.35 4.31
C SER A 120 11.23 -2.87 3.03
N SER A 121 10.09 -3.58 3.09
CA SER A 121 9.52 -4.22 1.88
C SER A 121 9.18 -3.22 0.79
N VAL A 122 8.65 -2.04 1.12
CA VAL A 122 8.35 -0.98 0.11
C VAL A 122 9.59 -0.48 -0.64
N TRP A 123 10.78 -0.65 -0.07
CA TRP A 123 12.04 -0.32 -0.74
C TRP A 123 12.51 -1.45 -1.66
N TYR A 124 12.25 -2.71 -1.30
CA TYR A 124 12.46 -3.84 -2.21
C TYR A 124 11.50 -3.74 -3.41
N GLU A 125 10.26 -3.33 -3.20
CA GLU A 125 9.29 -3.07 -4.27
C GLU A 125 9.74 -1.94 -5.19
N LEU A 126 10.23 -0.83 -4.63
CA LEU A 126 10.79 0.25 -5.44
C LEU A 126 12.02 -0.22 -6.22
N ALA A 127 12.94 -0.95 -5.57
CA ALA A 127 14.11 -1.52 -6.22
C ALA A 127 13.73 -2.52 -7.34
N TYR A 128 12.59 -3.20 -7.22
CA TYR A 128 12.06 -4.05 -8.29
C TYR A 128 11.68 -3.22 -9.52
N LEU A 129 10.94 -2.13 -9.31
CA LEU A 129 10.56 -1.21 -10.38
C LEU A 129 11.80 -0.61 -11.07
N GLU A 130 12.80 -0.21 -10.29
CA GLU A 130 14.07 0.34 -10.80
C GLU A 130 14.89 -0.72 -11.57
N ALA A 131 14.99 -1.95 -11.04
CA ALA A 131 15.70 -3.07 -11.68
C ALA A 131 15.09 -3.47 -13.03
N ASN A 132 13.77 -3.30 -13.16
CA ASN A 132 13.03 -3.54 -14.40
C ASN A 132 12.93 -2.29 -15.29
N SER A 133 13.67 -1.21 -14.98
CA SER A 133 13.69 0.04 -15.76
C SER A 133 12.29 0.67 -15.96
N ARG A 134 11.39 0.49 -14.99
CA ARG A 134 10.00 0.99 -15.05
C ARG A 134 9.89 2.47 -14.67
N VAL A 135 10.80 2.98 -13.84
CA VAL A 135 10.74 4.34 -13.29
C VAL A 135 11.39 5.38 -14.23
N LYS A 136 10.57 6.25 -14.82
CA LYS A 136 10.99 7.33 -15.72
C LYS A 136 10.91 8.70 -15.05
N ARG A 137 11.57 9.69 -15.63
CA ARG A 137 11.48 11.09 -15.18
C ARG A 137 10.03 11.55 -15.26
N GLY A 138 9.53 12.10 -14.15
CA GLY A 138 8.17 12.61 -14.04
C GLY A 138 7.23 11.63 -13.33
N ASP A 139 7.53 10.34 -13.34
CA ASP A 139 6.70 9.30 -12.71
C ASP A 139 6.54 9.57 -11.22
N ARG A 140 5.32 9.36 -10.74
CA ARG A 140 4.91 9.46 -9.35
C ARG A 140 4.75 8.05 -8.81
N ILE A 141 5.38 7.79 -7.67
CA ILE A 141 5.35 6.50 -6.99
C ILE A 141 4.65 6.69 -5.67
N TRP A 142 3.60 5.92 -5.43
CA TRP A 142 2.90 5.90 -4.15
C TRP A 142 3.35 4.70 -3.32
N GLN A 143 3.99 4.96 -2.18
CA GLN A 143 4.23 3.96 -1.16
C GLN A 143 3.11 4.02 -0.12
N ILE A 144 2.47 2.90 0.13
CA ILE A 144 1.45 2.74 1.17
C ILE A 144 1.84 1.62 2.13
N ALA A 145 1.68 1.87 3.43
CA ALA A 145 2.07 0.91 4.45
C ALA A 145 1.13 0.89 5.66
N PHE A 146 0.96 -0.31 6.21
CA PHE A 146 0.18 -0.56 7.42
C PHE A 146 1.12 -0.89 8.59
N GLY A 147 0.93 -0.18 9.70
CA GLY A 147 1.68 -0.37 10.94
C GLY A 147 0.81 -0.83 12.11
N SER A 148 1.46 -1.23 13.20
CA SER A 148 0.79 -1.60 14.45
C SER A 148 -0.09 -0.47 14.97
N GLY A 149 -1.23 -0.84 15.56
CA GLY A 149 -2.29 0.11 15.92
C GLY A 149 -3.14 0.59 14.74
N PHE A 150 -3.06 -0.09 13.59
CA PHE A 150 -3.70 0.26 12.30
C PHE A 150 -3.50 1.69 11.86
N LYS A 151 -2.23 2.07 11.81
CA LYS A 151 -1.84 3.28 11.10
C LYS A 151 -1.67 2.91 9.64
N CYS A 152 -2.35 3.61 8.75
CA CYS A 152 -2.09 3.56 7.33
C CYS A 152 -1.33 4.84 6.96
N ASN A 153 -0.11 4.69 6.43
CA ASN A 153 0.76 5.80 6.05
C ASN A 153 0.99 5.77 4.54
N SER A 154 1.09 6.96 3.96
CA SER A 154 1.35 7.14 2.54
C SER A 154 2.51 8.10 2.32
N VAL A 155 3.38 7.77 1.38
CA VAL A 155 4.43 8.66 0.88
C VAL A 155 4.34 8.69 -0.64
N VAL A 156 4.43 9.89 -1.20
CA VAL A 156 4.40 10.10 -2.65
C VAL A 156 5.74 10.65 -3.09
N TRP A 157 6.37 9.94 -4.01
CA TRP A 157 7.64 10.32 -4.61
C TRP A 157 7.41 10.78 -6.04
N LYS A 158 8.26 11.69 -6.53
CA LYS A 158 8.33 12.05 -7.95
C LYS A 158 9.75 11.84 -8.47
N ALA A 159 9.89 11.01 -9.50
CA ALA A 159 11.17 10.75 -10.14
C ALA A 159 11.67 12.01 -10.87
N LEU A 160 12.79 12.57 -10.42
CA LEU A 160 13.37 13.78 -11.00
C LEU A 160 14.20 13.50 -12.27
N ARG A 161 14.53 12.24 -12.51
CA ARG A 161 15.33 11.74 -13.63
C ARG A 161 14.88 10.34 -14.01
N ASN A 162 15.27 9.89 -15.20
CA ASN A 162 15.12 8.48 -15.58
C ASN A 162 16.01 7.64 -14.67
N VAL A 163 15.43 6.64 -14.00
CA VAL A 163 16.21 5.72 -13.18
C VAL A 163 16.75 4.63 -14.09
N ARG A 164 18.07 4.54 -14.18
CA ARG A 164 18.75 3.48 -14.92
C ARG A 164 18.74 2.20 -14.10
N LYS A 165 18.72 1.05 -14.78
CA LYS A 165 18.89 -0.24 -14.12
C LYS A 165 20.14 -0.22 -13.22
N PRO A 166 19.99 -0.44 -11.90
CA PRO A 166 21.13 -0.46 -10.98
C PRO A 166 22.09 -1.60 -11.31
N ARG A 167 23.40 -1.36 -11.12
CA ARG A 167 24.44 -2.39 -11.32
C ARG A 167 24.38 -3.49 -10.26
N VAL A 168 24.01 -3.12 -9.03
CA VAL A 168 23.82 -4.01 -7.89
C VAL A 168 22.39 -3.83 -7.41
N SER A 169 21.64 -4.92 -7.31
CA SER A 169 20.26 -4.90 -6.84
C SER A 169 19.90 -6.24 -6.21
N PRO A 170 19.05 -6.27 -5.16
CA PRO A 170 18.53 -7.51 -4.62
C PRO A 170 17.73 -8.35 -5.64
N TRP A 171 17.41 -7.75 -6.79
CA TRP A 171 16.65 -8.36 -7.89
C TRP A 171 17.51 -8.81 -9.07
N VAL A 172 18.81 -8.55 -9.04
CA VAL A 172 19.76 -8.98 -10.08
C VAL A 172 20.62 -10.06 -9.47
N GLU A 173 20.59 -11.25 -10.05
CA GLU A 173 21.51 -12.32 -9.68
C GLU A 173 22.89 -11.99 -10.25
N GLU A 174 23.94 -12.12 -9.44
CA GLU A 174 25.30 -12.04 -9.95
C GLU A 174 25.53 -13.21 -10.91
N PRO A 175 26.13 -12.98 -12.09
CA PRO A 175 26.53 -14.10 -12.93
C PRO A 175 27.58 -14.90 -12.16
N ASN A 176 27.27 -16.19 -11.93
CA ASN A 176 28.20 -17.18 -11.37
C ASN A 176 29.51 -17.26 -12.17
#